data_AF-A0A3D1PF72-F1
#
_entry.id   AF-A0A3D1PF72-F1
#
_cell.length_a   1.000
_cell.length_b   1.000
_cell.length_c   1.000
_cell.angle_alpha   90.00
_cell.angle_beta   90.00
_cell.angle_gamma   90.00
#
_symmetry.space_group_name_H-M   'P 1'
#
loop_
_entity.id
_entity.type
_entity.pdbx_description
1 polymer ?
#
loop_
_entity_poly.entity_id
_entity_poly.type
_entity_poly.pdbx_seq_one_letter_code
_entity_poly.pdbx_strand_id
1 'polypeptide(L)'
;MIAKNPLQLEIEIERIARAMMTRNSEIGKDIISYLKKNASIEELAGLMLISIERVIWFDTDSVFWTLEYLIPGDVMQEMRKITTFALYQQLIYKKLVPGEDFSVDANGKLLLNNNAKTVVLCS
;
A
#
# COMPACT_ATOMS: atom_id res chain seq x y z
N MET A 1 -2.62 17.11 5.97
CA MET A 1 -2.88 17.53 4.59
C MET A 1 -1.62 18.12 3.98
N ILE A 2 -0.71 17.23 3.56
CA ILE A 2 0.50 17.60 2.80
C ILE A 2 0.17 17.94 1.35
N ALA A 3 -0.82 17.26 0.75
CA ALA A 3 -1.17 17.46 -0.64
C ALA A 3 -2.32 18.46 -0.77
N LYS A 4 -1.98 19.76 -0.81
CA LYS A 4 -2.95 20.80 -1.17
C LYS A 4 -3.13 20.93 -2.68
N ASN A 5 -2.24 20.34 -3.49
CA ASN A 5 -2.40 20.24 -4.94
C ASN A 5 -1.71 18.99 -5.54
N PRO A 6 -2.06 18.58 -6.78
CA PRO A 6 -1.51 17.39 -7.43
C PRO A 6 0.01 17.41 -7.65
N LEU A 7 0.60 18.59 -7.90
CA LEU A 7 2.05 18.71 -8.14
C LEU A 7 2.85 18.38 -6.88
N GLN A 8 2.40 18.84 -5.71
CA GLN A 8 3.03 18.51 -4.43
C GLN A 8 2.95 17.02 -4.13
N LEU A 9 1.83 16.39 -4.45
CA LEU A 9 1.66 14.95 -4.32
C LEU A 9 2.69 14.19 -5.18
N GLU A 10 2.84 14.61 -6.44
CA GLU A 10 3.78 13.99 -7.37
C GLU A 10 5.24 14.13 -6.91
N ILE A 11 5.61 15.30 -6.39
CA ILE A 11 6.95 15.53 -5.82
C ILE A 11 7.22 14.59 -4.65
N GLU A 12 6.24 14.39 -3.76
CA GLU A 12 6.39 13.50 -2.61
C GLU A 12 6.48 12.02 -3.04
N ILE A 13 5.67 11.60 -4.02
CA ILE A 13 5.76 10.24 -4.62
C ILE A 13 7.15 10.00 -5.20
N GLU A 14 7.66 10.93 -6.01
CA GLU A 14 9.00 10.80 -6.59
C GLU A 14 10.09 10.77 -5.51
N ARG A 15 9.96 11.58 -4.46
CA ARG A 15 10.95 11.64 -3.38
C ARG A 15 11.02 10.31 -2.64
N ILE A 16 9.87 9.69 -2.36
CA ILE A 16 9.79 8.37 -1.74
C ILE A 16 10.35 7.30 -2.70
N ALA A 17 9.93 7.30 -3.97
CA ALA A 17 10.39 6.32 -4.95
C ALA A 17 11.93 6.33 -5.10
N ARG A 18 12.55 7.51 -5.15
CA ARG A 18 14.02 7.65 -5.15
C ARG A 18 14.66 7.12 -3.88
N ALA A 19 14.04 7.33 -2.72
CA ALA A 19 14.54 6.77 -1.46
C ALA A 19 14.50 5.24 -1.45
N MET A 20 13.44 4.65 -2.01
CA MET A 20 13.32 3.19 -2.20
C MET A 20 14.42 2.65 -3.13
N MET A 21 14.59 3.26 -4.32
CA MET A 21 15.57 2.82 -5.33
C MET A 21 17.03 2.93 -4.86
N THR A 22 17.33 3.90 -4.01
CA THR A 22 18.69 4.08 -3.45
C THR A 22 18.98 3.13 -2.28
N ARG A 23 17.96 2.45 -1.74
CA ARG A 23 18.07 1.54 -0.59
C ARG A 23 18.82 2.14 0.60
N ASN A 24 18.66 3.46 0.79
CA ASN A 24 19.28 4.18 1.89
C ASN A 24 18.26 4.35 3.02
N SER A 25 18.45 3.59 4.11
CA SER A 25 17.51 3.59 5.22
C SER A 25 17.47 4.90 6.01
N GLU A 26 18.57 5.65 6.06
CA GLU A 26 18.62 6.94 6.78
C GLU A 26 17.77 7.97 6.05
N ILE A 27 18.05 8.18 4.76
CA ILE A 27 17.27 9.10 3.90
C ILE A 27 15.79 8.72 3.90
N GLY A 28 15.50 7.43 3.73
CA GLY A 28 14.13 6.96 3.72
C GLY A 28 13.41 7.19 5.04
N LYS A 29 14.05 6.90 6.19
CA LYS A 29 13.46 7.12 7.52
C LYS A 29 13.24 8.61 7.81
N ASP A 30 14.13 9.48 7.36
CA ASP A 30 13.98 10.93 7.49
C ASP A 30 12.78 11.44 6.67
N ILE A 31 12.63 10.98 5.43
CA ILE A 31 11.47 11.31 4.57
C ILE A 31 10.18 10.83 5.23
N ILE A 32 10.14 9.59 5.71
CA ILE A 32 8.96 9.04 6.39
C ILE A 32 8.65 9.82 7.67
N SER A 33 9.66 10.16 8.46
CA SER A 33 9.49 10.95 9.69
C SER A 33 8.96 12.36 9.41
N TYR A 34 9.43 12.99 8.34
CA TYR A 34 8.89 14.26 7.86
C TYR A 34 7.43 14.11 7.43
N LEU A 35 7.11 13.09 6.64
CA LEU A 35 5.74 12.86 6.17
C LEU A 35 4.79 12.55 7.33
N LYS A 36 5.18 11.69 8.28
CA LYS A 36 4.38 11.41 9.48
C LYS A 36 4.03 12.65 10.31
N LYS A 37 4.87 13.69 10.28
CA LYS A 37 4.60 14.96 10.98
C LYS A 37 3.62 15.87 10.24
N ASN A 38 3.52 15.74 8.93
CA ASN A 38 2.81 16.69 8.09
C ASN A 38 1.54 16.09 7.43
N ALA A 39 1.43 14.76 7.36
CA ALA A 39 0.34 13.98 6.76
C ALA A 39 -0.35 13.10 7.80
N SER A 40 -1.60 12.74 7.53
CA SER A 40 -2.24 11.64 8.25
C SER A 40 -1.55 10.30 7.92
N ILE A 41 -1.76 9.29 8.77
CA ILE A 41 -1.21 7.95 8.54
C ILE A 41 -1.76 7.35 7.24
N GLU A 42 -3.03 7.63 6.91
CA GLU A 42 -3.70 7.22 5.68
C GLU A 42 -3.11 7.90 4.45
N GLU A 43 -2.86 9.22 4.51
CA GLU A 43 -2.21 9.98 3.44
C GLU A 43 -0.81 9.42 3.15
N LEU A 44 -0.02 9.13 4.19
CA LEU A 44 1.30 8.51 4.06
C LEU A 44 1.22 7.10 3.49
N ALA A 45 0.30 6.26 3.98
CA ALA A 45 0.10 4.92 3.45
C ALA A 45 -0.26 4.93 1.96
N GLY A 46 -1.11 5.88 1.53
CA GLY A 46 -1.43 6.10 0.12
C GLY A 46 -0.21 6.50 -0.71
N LEU A 47 0.58 7.46 -0.22
CA LEU A 47 1.85 7.86 -0.86
C LEU A 47 2.82 6.69 -1.02
N MET A 48 2.96 5.86 0.02
CA MET A 48 3.81 4.67 -0.02
C MET A 48 3.32 3.65 -1.05
N LEU A 49 2.02 3.37 -1.11
CA LEU A 49 1.44 2.45 -2.09
C LEU A 49 1.68 2.90 -3.53
N ILE A 50 1.43 4.18 -3.83
CA ILE A 50 1.66 4.72 -5.19
C ILE A 50 3.15 4.73 -5.53
N SER A 51 4.02 5.04 -4.56
CA SER A 51 5.47 5.01 -4.78
C SER A 51 5.98 3.59 -5.04
N ILE A 52 5.47 2.59 -4.31
CA ILE A 52 5.79 1.17 -4.56
C ILE A 52 5.31 0.74 -5.94
N GLU A 53 4.08 1.09 -6.31
CA GLU A 53 3.53 0.80 -7.64
C GLU A 53 4.43 1.37 -8.73
N ARG A 54 4.96 2.58 -8.56
CA ARG A 54 5.90 3.16 -9.52
C ARG A 54 7.22 2.40 -9.59
N VAL A 55 7.78 1.99 -8.45
CA VAL A 55 9.09 1.32 -8.39
C VAL A 55 9.02 -0.13 -8.87
N ILE A 56 7.91 -0.83 -8.64
CA ILE A 56 7.80 -2.27 -8.94
C ILE A 56 8.01 -2.60 -10.42
N TRP A 57 7.67 -1.66 -11.31
CA TRP A 57 7.84 -1.79 -12.76
C TRP A 57 9.31 -1.73 -13.21
N PHE A 58 10.21 -1.19 -12.39
CA PHE A 58 11.62 -0.97 -12.76
C PHE A 58 12.61 -1.74 -11.89
N ASP A 59 12.35 -1.88 -10.60
CA ASP A 59 13.28 -2.46 -9.63
C ASP A 59 12.54 -3.16 -8.49
N THR A 60 12.21 -4.43 -8.71
CA THR A 60 11.49 -5.26 -7.74
C THR A 60 12.31 -5.51 -6.47
N ASP A 61 13.64 -5.58 -6.56
CA ASP A 61 14.52 -5.78 -5.41
C ASP A 61 14.44 -4.58 -4.45
N SER A 62 14.35 -3.37 -4.98
CA SER A 62 14.11 -2.16 -4.16
C SER A 62 12.74 -2.16 -3.48
N VAL A 63 11.73 -2.79 -4.09
CA VAL A 63 10.43 -2.99 -3.43
C VAL A 63 10.56 -3.95 -2.25
N PHE A 64 11.20 -5.11 -2.43
CA PHE A 64 11.40 -6.06 -1.32
C PHE A 64 12.19 -5.43 -0.18
N TRP A 65 13.30 -4.75 -0.49
CA TRP A 65 14.09 -4.05 0.51
C TRP A 65 13.27 -3.00 1.25
N THR A 66 12.42 -2.25 0.53
CA THR A 66 11.55 -1.23 1.12
C THR A 66 10.58 -1.85 2.13
N LEU A 67 9.91 -2.95 1.76
CA LEU A 67 8.94 -3.64 2.62
C LEU A 67 9.59 -4.17 3.90
N GLU A 68 10.86 -4.58 3.84
CA GLU A 68 11.59 -5.17 4.96
C GLU A 68 12.22 -4.13 5.89
N TYR A 69 12.78 -3.04 5.33
CA TYR A 69 13.66 -2.14 6.08
C TYR A 69 13.16 -0.71 6.23
N LEU A 70 12.24 -0.27 5.36
CA LEU A 70 11.86 1.13 5.27
C LEU A 70 10.48 1.43 5.87
N ILE A 71 9.48 0.56 5.67
CA ILE A 71 8.10 0.85 6.08
C ILE A 71 7.89 0.59 7.58
N PRO A 72 7.50 1.60 8.38
CA PRO A 72 7.13 1.40 9.78
C PRO A 72 5.89 0.49 9.92
N GLY A 73 5.81 -0.25 11.02
CA GLY A 73 4.71 -1.21 11.25
C GLY A 73 3.30 -0.60 11.23
N ASP A 74 3.14 0.62 11.76
CA ASP A 74 1.86 1.34 11.74
C ASP A 74 1.46 1.77 10.32
N VAL A 75 2.40 2.24 9.51
CA VAL A 75 2.19 2.58 8.10
C VAL A 75 1.85 1.32 7.31
N MET A 76 2.58 0.22 7.53
CA MET A 76 2.31 -1.08 6.91
C MET A 76 0.89 -1.59 7.23
N GLN A 77 0.43 -1.41 8.48
CA GLN A 77 -0.93 -1.78 8.87
C GLN A 77 -1.97 -0.96 8.10
N GLU A 78 -1.76 0.34 7.94
CA GLU A 78 -2.69 1.20 7.21
C GLU A 78 -2.70 0.90 5.70
N MET A 79 -1.52 0.65 5.11
CA MET A 79 -1.41 0.16 3.74
C MET A 79 -2.23 -1.12 3.55
N ARG A 80 -2.12 -2.09 4.46
CA ARG A 80 -2.91 -3.34 4.43
C ARG A 80 -4.41 -3.06 4.46
N LYS A 81 -4.89 -2.14 5.29
CA LYS A 81 -6.32 -1.78 5.33
C LYS A 81 -6.79 -1.23 3.99
N ILE A 82 -6.03 -0.29 3.42
CA ILE A 82 -6.34 0.30 2.11
C ILE A 82 -6.40 -0.79 1.02
N THR A 83 -5.38 -1.66 0.97
CA THR A 83 -5.33 -2.74 -0.02
C THR A 83 -6.45 -3.76 0.19
N THR A 84 -6.76 -4.15 1.43
CA THR A 84 -7.88 -5.05 1.73
C THR A 84 -9.21 -4.45 1.28
N PHE A 85 -9.44 -3.16 1.52
CA PHE A 85 -10.65 -2.49 1.06
C PHE A 85 -10.76 -2.46 -0.47
N ALA A 86 -9.67 -2.14 -1.16
CA ALA A 86 -9.63 -2.18 -2.63
C ALA A 86 -9.91 -3.59 -3.17
N LEU A 87 -9.30 -4.61 -2.57
CA LEU A 87 -9.53 -6.01 -2.92
C LEU A 87 -10.99 -6.42 -2.66
N TYR A 88 -11.57 -5.97 -1.54
CA TYR A 88 -12.98 -6.19 -1.22
C TYR A 88 -13.90 -5.66 -2.33
N GLN A 89 -13.66 -4.43 -2.79
CA GLN A 89 -14.41 -3.85 -3.91
C GLN A 89 -14.23 -4.63 -5.22
N GLN A 90 -13.00 -5.09 -5.51
CA GLN A 90 -12.74 -5.92 -6.69
C GLN A 90 -13.49 -7.26 -6.66
N LEU A 91 -13.63 -7.89 -5.49
CA LEU A 91 -14.37 -9.14 -5.36
C LEU A 91 -15.87 -8.95 -5.61
N ILE A 92 -16.45 -7.84 -5.12
CA ILE A 92 -17.84 -7.47 -5.44
C ILE A 92 -17.99 -7.26 -6.96
N TYR A 93 -17.03 -6.57 -7.59
CA TYR A 93 -17.05 -6.37 -9.04
C TYR A 93 -16.99 -7.69 -9.82
N LYS A 94 -16.28 -8.69 -9.28
CA LYS A 94 -16.27 -10.08 -9.80
C LYS A 94 -17.54 -10.88 -9.48
N LYS A 95 -18.60 -10.24 -8.97
CA LYS A 95 -19.89 -10.83 -8.59
C LYS A 95 -19.84 -11.81 -7.42
N LEU A 96 -18.80 -11.75 -6.58
CA LEU A 96 -18.74 -12.50 -5.33
C LEU A 96 -19.56 -11.77 -4.25
N VAL A 97 -20.20 -12.54 -3.36
CA VAL A 97 -21.11 -12.01 -2.34
C VAL A 97 -20.43 -11.89 -0.97
N PRO A 98 -20.33 -10.69 -0.39
CA PRO A 98 -19.94 -10.48 1.01
C PRO A 98 -20.69 -11.36 2.01
N GLY A 99 -19.97 -12.01 2.92
CA GLY A 99 -20.56 -12.86 3.96
C GLY A 99 -20.87 -14.28 3.52
N GLU A 100 -20.89 -14.56 2.20
CA GLU A 100 -21.08 -15.89 1.64
C GLU A 100 -19.79 -16.40 0.97
N ASP A 101 -19.24 -15.59 0.06
CA ASP A 101 -18.04 -15.89 -0.72
C ASP A 101 -16.75 -15.43 -0.04
N PHE A 102 -16.83 -14.31 0.66
CA PHE A 102 -15.68 -13.73 1.35
C PHE A 102 -16.07 -12.86 2.54
N SER A 103 -15.13 -12.69 3.47
CA SER A 103 -15.24 -11.81 4.62
C SER A 103 -13.87 -11.28 5.03
N VAL A 104 -13.82 -10.41 6.04
CA VAL A 104 -12.55 -9.87 6.58
C VAL A 104 -12.52 -10.12 8.08
N ASP A 105 -11.38 -10.59 8.59
CA ASP A 105 -11.20 -10.79 10.03
C ASP A 105 -10.86 -9.49 10.78
N ALA A 106 -10.76 -9.56 12.11
CA ALA A 106 -10.43 -8.40 12.94
C ALA A 106 -9.05 -7.79 12.65
N ASN A 107 -8.16 -8.51 11.96
CA ASN A 107 -6.82 -8.06 11.58
C ASN A 107 -6.76 -7.47 10.17
N GLY A 108 -7.91 -7.36 9.49
CA GLY A 108 -7.97 -6.90 8.10
C GLY A 108 -7.52 -7.95 7.10
N LYS A 109 -7.44 -9.23 7.49
CA LYS A 109 -7.12 -10.34 6.59
C LYS A 109 -8.38 -10.76 5.83
N LEU A 110 -8.27 -10.80 4.51
CA LEU A 110 -9.32 -11.33 3.65
C LEU A 110 -9.44 -12.85 3.82
N LEU A 111 -10.68 -13.31 4.03
CA LEU A 111 -11.06 -14.72 4.10
C LEU A 111 -11.91 -15.06 2.86
N LEU A 112 -11.55 -16.13 2.15
CA LEU A 112 -12.24 -16.59 0.95
C LEU A 112 -12.77 -18.02 1.16
N ASN A 113 -13.99 -18.30 0.72
CA ASN A 113 -14.49 -19.68 0.62
C ASN A 113 -13.81 -20.41 -0.57
N ASN A 114 -14.07 -21.71 -0.72
CA ASN A 114 -13.40 -22.51 -1.76
C ASN A 114 -13.77 -22.06 -3.19
N ASN A 115 -15.03 -21.67 -3.43
CA ASN A 115 -15.49 -21.22 -4.75
C ASN A 115 -14.85 -19.88 -5.12
N ALA A 116 -14.83 -18.93 -4.18
CA ALA A 116 -14.21 -17.62 -4.35
C ALA A 116 -12.70 -17.74 -4.59
N LYS A 117 -12.00 -18.68 -3.94
CA LYS A 117 -10.59 -18.97 -4.22
C LYS A 117 -10.38 -19.39 -5.67
N THR A 118 -11.22 -20.27 -6.21
CA THR A 118 -11.14 -20.69 -7.61
C THR A 118 -11.36 -19.52 -8.57
N VAL A 119 -12.34 -18.67 -8.29
CA VAL A 119 -12.62 -17.47 -9.12
C VAL A 119 -11.46 -16.48 -9.11
N VAL A 120 -10.79 -16.31 -7.97
CA VAL A 120 -9.63 -15.39 -7.83
C VAL A 120 -8.36 -15.95 -8.49
N LEU A 121 -8.14 -17.27 -8.45
CA LEU A 121 -6.94 -17.91 -9.00
C LEU A 121 -7.00 -18.14 -10.52
N CYS A 122 -8.21 -18.26 -11.08
CA CYS A 122 -8.41 -18.51 -12.52
C CYS A 122 -8.69 -17.23 -13.33
N SER A 123 -8.62 -16.05 -12.71
CA SER A 123 -8.87 -14.74 -13.34
C SER A 123 -7.60 -14.01 -13.72
#